data_AF-A0A7Z0ML05-F1
#
_entry.id   AF-A0A7Z0ML05-F1
#
_cell.length_a   1.000
_cell.length_b   1.000
_cell.length_c   1.000
_cell.angle_alpha   90.00
_cell.angle_beta   90.00
_cell.angle_gamma   90.00
#
_symmetry.space_group_name_H-M   'P 1'
#
loop_
_entity.id
_entity.type
_entity.pdbx_description
1 polymer ?
#
loop_
_entity_poly.entity_id
_entity_poly.type
_entity_poly.pdbx_seq_one_letter_code
_entity_poly.pdbx_strand_id
1 'polypeptide(L)'
;MNLRTLSDGEFLRYANSQMDDLTSSDIERELLRRLEAIDTDLLLAIDDTKFTPTQLVDLNEAMGSLDFVNTIKLLNHINDSAIDTGDVLAFIKLIEGSDITESDELKEALEFATKFQAIANDAGDVFTRLTTLITETQED
;
A
#
# COMPACT_ATOMS: atom_id res chain seq x y z
N MET A 1 18.14 31.84 -15.58
CA MET A 1 17.40 30.59 -15.29
C MET A 1 16.08 30.99 -14.66
N ASN A 2 14.95 30.40 -15.09
CA ASN A 2 13.66 30.67 -14.44
C ASN A 2 13.45 29.64 -13.33
N LEU A 3 13.48 30.09 -12.07
CA LEU A 3 13.38 29.18 -10.91
C LEU A 3 12.01 28.52 -10.81
N ARG A 4 10.97 29.12 -11.40
CA ARG A 4 9.57 28.63 -11.31
C ARG A 4 9.27 27.42 -12.18
N THR A 5 10.20 27.02 -13.05
CA THR A 5 10.01 25.91 -13.98
C THR A 5 10.83 24.68 -13.59
N LEU A 6 11.54 24.72 -12.47
CA LEU A 6 12.36 23.62 -11.98
C LEU A 6 11.49 22.66 -11.16
N SER A 7 11.79 21.37 -11.26
CA SER A 7 11.31 20.42 -10.25
C SER A 7 11.94 20.71 -8.89
N ASP A 8 11.32 20.26 -7.80
CA ASP A 8 11.81 20.53 -6.44
C ASP A 8 13.25 20.02 -6.23
N GLY A 9 13.58 18.85 -6.80
CA GLY A 9 14.95 18.31 -6.75
C GLY A 9 15.97 19.13 -7.55
N GLU A 10 15.57 19.68 -8.71
CA GLU A 10 16.42 20.59 -9.50
C GLU A 10 16.59 21.94 -8.81
N PHE A 11 15.54 22.44 -8.17
CA PHE A 11 15.57 23.67 -7.38
C PHE A 11 16.51 23.51 -6.18
N LEU A 12 16.43 22.41 -5.42
CA LEU A 12 17.31 22.16 -4.28
C LEU A 12 18.78 22.04 -4.68
N ARG A 13 19.07 21.30 -5.76
CA ARG A 13 20.45 21.21 -6.30
C ARG A 13 20.98 22.56 -6.73
N TYR A 14 20.15 23.38 -7.38
CA TYR A 14 20.52 24.73 -7.77
C TYR A 14 20.73 25.63 -6.55
N ALA A 15 19.83 25.61 -5.58
CA ALA A 15 19.94 26.38 -4.34
C ALA A 15 21.21 26.02 -3.55
N ASN A 16 21.53 24.72 -3.46
CA ASN A 16 22.76 24.24 -2.86
C ASN A 16 24.02 24.69 -3.63
N SER A 17 23.93 24.85 -4.95
CA SER A 17 25.05 25.40 -5.74
C SER A 17 25.19 26.91 -5.64
N GLN A 18 24.18 27.63 -5.14
CA GLN A 18 24.25 29.08 -4.87
C GLN A 18 24.68 29.39 -3.44
N MET A 19 24.73 28.36 -2.58
CA MET A 19 25.21 28.46 -1.20
C MET A 19 26.71 28.74 -1.17
N ASP A 20 27.11 29.76 -0.43
CA ASP A 20 28.50 30.15 -0.25
C ASP A 20 28.83 30.26 1.23
N ASP A 21 29.93 29.62 1.62
CA ASP A 21 30.32 29.46 3.03
C ASP A 21 30.68 30.77 3.74
N LEU A 22 30.98 31.84 3.01
CA LEU A 22 31.33 33.13 3.61
C LEU A 22 30.18 34.14 3.61
N THR A 23 29.23 34.00 2.68
CA THR A 23 28.19 35.01 2.45
C THR A 23 26.79 34.52 2.78
N SER A 24 26.54 33.22 2.71
CA SER A 24 25.27 32.66 3.13
C SER A 24 25.20 32.56 4.64
N SER A 25 24.08 33.03 5.17
CA SER A 25 23.77 33.01 6.59
C SER A 25 23.49 31.59 7.11
N ASP A 26 23.62 31.42 8.42
CA ASP A 26 23.29 30.15 9.09
C ASP A 26 21.83 29.75 8.89
N ILE A 27 20.92 30.72 8.80
CA ILE A 27 19.50 30.47 8.57
C ILE A 27 19.23 29.94 7.15
N GLU A 28 19.94 30.43 6.14
CA GLU A 28 19.80 29.94 4.76
C GLU A 28 20.29 28.49 4.64
N ARG A 29 21.40 28.14 5.30
CA ARG A 29 21.92 26.76 5.38
C ARG A 29 20.93 25.83 6.05
N GLU A 30 20.39 26.26 7.19
CA GLU A 30 19.45 25.44 7.95
C GLU A 30 18.11 25.29 7.23
N LEU A 31 17.62 26.31 6.54
CA LEU A 31 16.43 26.22 5.70
C LEU A 31 16.64 25.26 4.53
N LEU A 32 17.77 25.35 3.82
CA LEU A 32 18.08 24.43 2.73
C LEU A 32 18.18 22.99 3.23
N ARG A 33 18.92 22.75 4.33
CA ARG A 33 19.04 21.43 4.95
C ARG A 33 17.69 20.85 5.37
N ARG A 34 16.78 21.69 5.90
CA ARG A 34 15.43 21.26 6.25
C ARG A 34 14.61 20.91 5.02
N LEU A 35 14.71 21.71 3.95
CA LEU A 35 14.01 21.45 2.68
C LEU A 35 14.54 20.17 2.00
N GLU A 36 15.84 19.92 2.02
CA GLU A 36 16.45 18.66 1.55
C GLU A 36 16.04 17.45 2.40
N ALA A 37 15.74 17.68 3.68
CA ALA A 37 15.24 16.65 4.60
C ALA A 37 13.72 16.47 4.54
N ILE A 38 12.98 17.31 3.82
CA ILE A 38 11.57 17.04 3.52
C ILE A 38 11.56 15.82 2.61
N ASP A 39 10.99 14.74 3.11
CA ASP A 39 10.92 13.47 2.42
C ASP A 39 10.14 13.65 1.10
N THR A 40 10.87 13.59 -0.02
CA THR A 40 10.28 13.66 -1.36
C THR A 40 9.25 12.55 -1.58
N ASP A 41 9.38 11.40 -0.90
CA ASP A 41 8.41 10.31 -0.99
C ASP A 41 7.11 10.64 -0.25
N LEU A 42 7.19 11.41 0.85
CA LEU A 42 6.02 11.97 1.53
C LEU A 42 5.32 13.00 0.63
N LEU A 43 6.09 13.89 -0.02
CA LEU A 43 5.53 14.86 -0.97
C LEU A 43 4.87 14.20 -2.17
N LEU A 44 5.49 13.17 -2.76
CA LEU A 44 4.91 12.41 -3.86
C LEU A 44 3.67 11.64 -3.44
N ALA A 45 3.70 10.99 -2.27
CA ALA A 45 2.53 10.30 -1.73
C ALA A 45 1.38 11.25 -1.42
N ILE A 46 1.68 12.50 -1.05
CA ILE A 46 0.71 13.59 -0.82
C ILE A 46 0.19 14.18 -2.13
N ASP A 47 1.03 14.36 -3.14
CA ASP A 47 0.65 14.95 -4.44
C ASP A 47 -0.38 14.09 -5.18
N ASP A 48 -0.30 12.77 -5.00
CA ASP A 48 -1.32 11.82 -5.48
C ASP A 48 -2.60 11.77 -4.63
N THR A 49 -2.64 12.47 -3.48
CA THR A 49 -3.87 12.56 -2.68
C THR A 49 -4.80 13.66 -3.18
N LYS A 50 -6.11 13.43 -3.03
CA LYS A 50 -7.13 14.49 -3.15
C LYS A 50 -7.26 15.34 -1.88
N PHE A 51 -6.37 15.16 -0.90
CA PHE A 51 -6.43 15.88 0.36
C PHE A 51 -5.79 17.25 0.23
N THR A 52 -6.43 18.24 0.81
CA THR A 52 -5.82 19.57 0.96
C THR A 52 -4.69 19.53 2.00
N PRO A 53 -3.70 20.42 1.92
CA PRO A 53 -2.61 20.49 2.90
C PRO A 53 -3.10 20.61 4.36
N THR A 54 -4.20 21.33 4.60
CA THR A 54 -4.81 21.43 5.94
C THR A 54 -5.38 20.10 6.41
N GLN A 55 -6.06 19.35 5.53
CA GLN A 55 -6.58 18.02 5.88
C GLN A 55 -5.46 17.04 6.19
N LEU A 56 -4.29 17.16 5.54
CA LEU A 56 -3.13 16.32 5.83
C LEU A 56 -2.51 16.64 7.18
N VAL A 57 -2.47 17.92 7.57
CA VAL A 57 -2.02 18.33 8.91
C VAL A 57 -2.98 17.80 9.98
N ASP A 58 -4.28 18.00 9.80
CA ASP A 58 -5.31 17.51 10.72
C ASP A 58 -5.26 15.98 10.84
N LEU A 59 -5.04 15.28 9.72
CA LEU A 59 -4.92 13.83 9.70
C LEU A 59 -3.64 13.37 10.41
N ASN A 60 -2.51 14.03 10.17
CA ASN A 60 -1.24 13.72 10.83
C ASN A 60 -1.33 13.91 12.35
N GLU A 61 -1.97 15.00 12.80
CA GLU A 61 -2.24 15.24 14.22
C GLU A 61 -3.19 14.18 14.81
N ALA A 62 -4.24 13.79 14.09
CA ALA A 62 -5.20 12.78 14.52
C ALA A 62 -4.59 11.36 14.57
N MET A 63 -3.63 11.08 13.69
CA MET A 63 -2.99 9.77 13.57
C MET A 63 -1.85 9.54 14.58
N GLY A 64 -1.28 10.59 15.15
CA GLY A 64 -0.29 10.48 16.23
C GLY A 64 0.98 9.72 15.80
N SER A 65 1.16 8.50 16.31
CA SER A 65 2.35 7.66 16.06
C SER A 65 2.18 6.66 14.92
N LEU A 66 1.04 6.66 14.22
CA LEU A 66 0.83 5.81 13.05
C LEU A 66 1.73 6.27 11.89
N ASP A 67 2.16 5.31 11.07
CA ASP A 67 2.92 5.59 9.87
C ASP A 67 2.05 6.37 8.86
N PHE A 68 2.24 7.68 8.86
CA PHE A 68 1.46 8.62 8.06
C PHE A 68 1.55 8.30 6.55
N VAL A 69 2.74 7.98 6.06
CA VAL A 69 2.98 7.70 4.64
C VAL A 69 2.24 6.45 4.20
N ASN A 70 2.41 5.34 4.94
CA ASN A 70 1.79 4.08 4.57
C ASN A 70 0.26 4.13 4.72
N THR A 71 -0.25 4.90 5.68
CA THR A 71 -1.69 5.10 5.84
C THR A 71 -2.29 5.91 4.70
N ILE A 72 -1.63 6.99 4.27
CA ILE A 72 -2.08 7.77 3.10
C ILE A 72 -2.10 6.89 1.83
N LYS A 73 -1.06 6.09 1.61
CA LYS A 73 -1.01 5.14 0.48
C LYS A 73 -2.17 4.15 0.52
N LEU A 74 -2.47 3.59 1.70
CA LEU A 74 -3.60 2.68 1.90
C LEU A 74 -4.95 3.37 1.61
N LEU A 75 -5.16 4.58 2.14
CA LEU A 75 -6.39 5.35 1.93
C LEU A 75 -6.62 5.69 0.45
N ASN A 76 -5.56 6.12 -0.26
CA ASN A 76 -5.64 6.36 -1.69
C ASN A 76 -6.03 5.09 -2.45
N HIS A 77 -5.38 3.95 -2.15
CA HIS A 77 -5.68 2.68 -2.81
C HIS A 77 -7.12 2.22 -2.60
N ILE A 78 -7.65 2.35 -1.37
CA ILE A 78 -9.04 2.04 -1.04
C ILE A 78 -9.99 2.93 -1.85
N ASN A 79 -9.71 4.23 -1.91
CA ASN A 79 -10.53 5.21 -2.60
C ASN A 79 -10.55 5.00 -4.12
N ASP A 80 -9.39 4.72 -4.72
CA ASP A 80 -9.27 4.52 -6.17
C ASP A 80 -9.88 3.19 -6.63
N SER A 81 -9.78 2.16 -5.79
CA SER A 81 -10.32 0.84 -6.09
C SER A 81 -11.81 0.69 -5.71
N ALA A 82 -12.42 1.74 -5.15
CA ALA A 82 -13.79 1.73 -4.61
C ALA A 82 -14.04 0.55 -3.64
N ILE A 83 -13.01 0.19 -2.87
CA ILE A 83 -13.10 -0.91 -1.92
C ILE A 83 -13.89 -0.43 -0.69
N ASP A 84 -14.86 -1.23 -0.25
CA ASP A 84 -15.58 -0.95 0.98
C ASP A 84 -14.65 -1.08 2.19
N THR A 85 -14.58 -0.05 3.04
CA THR A 85 -13.71 -0.04 4.21
C THR A 85 -14.14 -1.04 5.28
N GLY A 86 -15.42 -1.42 5.30
CA GLY A 86 -15.93 -2.49 6.14
C GLY A 86 -15.40 -3.85 5.73
N ASP A 87 -15.33 -4.12 4.42
CA ASP A 87 -14.73 -5.35 3.88
C ASP A 87 -13.22 -5.43 4.17
N VAL A 88 -12.49 -4.32 4.04
CA VAL A 88 -11.06 -4.26 4.44
C VAL A 88 -10.88 -4.60 5.91
N LEU A 89 -11.73 -4.02 6.78
CA LEU A 89 -11.68 -4.31 8.22
C LEU A 89 -12.03 -5.77 8.53
N ALA A 90 -13.00 -6.34 7.83
CA ALA A 90 -13.36 -7.75 7.98
C ALA A 90 -12.19 -8.66 7.57
N PHE A 91 -11.50 -8.34 6.48
CA PHE A 91 -10.34 -9.07 6.02
C PHE A 91 -9.16 -8.99 7.00
N ILE A 92 -8.85 -7.79 7.51
CA ILE A 92 -7.81 -7.60 8.53
C ILE A 92 -8.11 -8.45 9.77
N LYS A 93 -9.36 -8.45 10.27
CA LYS A 93 -9.74 -9.28 11.43
C LYS A 93 -9.60 -10.78 11.18
N LEU A 94 -9.82 -11.25 9.96
CA LEU A 94 -9.61 -12.65 9.60
C LEU A 94 -8.11 -13.01 9.62
N ILE A 95 -7.26 -12.10 9.14
CA ILE A 95 -5.80 -12.29 9.18
C ILE A 95 -5.27 -12.19 10.61
N GLU A 96 -5.74 -11.24 11.42
CA GLU A 96 -5.37 -11.14 12.85
C GLU A 96 -5.71 -12.41 13.64
N GLY A 97 -6.75 -13.13 13.24
CA GLY A 97 -7.13 -14.42 13.81
C GLY A 97 -6.30 -15.61 13.30
N SER A 98 -5.35 -15.37 12.40
CA SER A 98 -4.45 -16.38 11.84
C SER A 98 -3.00 -16.14 12.28
N ASP A 99 -2.14 -17.14 12.15
CA ASP A 99 -0.70 -16.99 12.40
C ASP A 99 0.04 -16.34 11.20
N ILE A 100 -0.67 -15.69 10.27
CA ILE A 100 -0.11 -15.09 9.06
C ILE A 100 0.32 -13.66 9.38
N THR A 101 1.61 -13.37 9.23
CA THR A 101 2.19 -12.05 9.54
C THR A 101 2.80 -11.36 8.32
N GLU A 102 3.08 -12.12 7.26
CA GLU A 102 3.68 -11.62 6.04
C GLU A 102 2.77 -11.81 4.81
N SER A 103 2.88 -10.90 3.83
CA SER A 103 2.07 -10.98 2.61
C SER A 103 2.37 -12.24 1.78
N ASP A 104 3.60 -12.75 1.81
CA ASP A 104 3.97 -13.96 1.07
C ASP A 104 3.34 -15.22 1.68
N GLU A 105 3.25 -15.29 3.02
CA GLU A 105 2.55 -16.36 3.73
C GLU A 105 1.05 -16.41 3.36
N LEU A 106 0.41 -15.24 3.28
CA LEU A 106 -0.99 -15.14 2.84
C LEU A 106 -1.16 -15.65 1.41
N LYS A 107 -0.24 -15.30 0.51
CA LYS A 107 -0.26 -15.74 -0.88
C LYS A 107 -0.10 -17.25 -0.99
N GLU A 108 0.87 -17.82 -0.28
CA GLU A 108 1.09 -19.26 -0.23
C GLU A 108 -0.14 -20.02 0.29
N ALA A 109 -0.78 -19.51 1.35
CA ALA A 109 -1.99 -20.09 1.90
C ALA A 109 -3.15 -20.09 0.89
N LEU A 110 -3.35 -18.99 0.16
CA LEU A 110 -4.38 -18.88 -0.89
C LEU A 110 -4.10 -19.80 -2.08
N GLU A 111 -2.85 -19.91 -2.51
CA GLU A 111 -2.44 -20.82 -3.58
C GLU A 111 -2.66 -22.29 -3.16
N PHE A 112 -2.30 -22.63 -1.92
CA PHE A 112 -2.53 -23.96 -1.36
C PHE A 112 -4.02 -24.28 -1.30
N ALA A 113 -4.85 -23.36 -0.77
CA ALA A 113 -6.30 -23.52 -0.70
C ALA A 113 -6.92 -23.74 -2.08
N THR A 114 -6.47 -22.99 -3.09
CA THR A 114 -6.93 -23.12 -4.49
C THR A 114 -6.58 -24.50 -5.05
N LYS A 115 -5.35 -24.97 -4.85
CA LYS A 115 -4.91 -26.30 -5.29
C LYS A 115 -5.68 -27.41 -4.58
N PHE A 116 -5.90 -27.27 -3.27
CA PHE A 116 -6.67 -28.23 -2.49
C PHE A 116 -8.13 -28.30 -2.97
N GLN A 117 -8.76 -27.15 -3.23
CA GLN A 117 -10.12 -27.09 -3.77
C GLN A 117 -10.22 -27.80 -5.13
N ALA A 118 -9.23 -27.63 -6.01
CA ALA A 118 -9.19 -28.32 -7.30
C ALA A 118 -9.13 -29.85 -7.13
N ILE A 119 -8.30 -30.34 -6.20
CA ILE A 119 -8.19 -31.78 -5.89
C ILE A 119 -9.50 -32.32 -5.29
N ALA A 120 -10.11 -31.59 -4.36
CA ALA A 120 -11.37 -32.01 -3.73
C ALA A 120 -12.50 -32.11 -4.76
N ASN A 121 -12.57 -31.18 -5.70
CA ASN A 121 -13.56 -31.21 -6.79
C ASN A 121 -13.33 -32.40 -7.74
N ASP A 122 -12.08 -32.66 -8.13
CA ASP A 122 -11.73 -33.80 -9.00
C ASP A 122 -12.05 -35.15 -8.34
N ALA A 123 -11.70 -35.30 -7.05
CA ALA A 123 -12.06 -36.48 -6.28
C ALA A 123 -13.59 -36.67 -6.18
N GLY A 124 -14.35 -35.58 -5.97
CA GLY A 124 -15.80 -35.60 -5.98
C GLY A 124 -16.39 -36.08 -7.31
N ASP A 125 -15.82 -35.65 -8.43
CA ASP A 125 -16.22 -36.13 -9.76
C ASP A 125 -15.92 -37.62 -9.95
N VAL A 126 -14.74 -38.09 -9.52
CA VAL A 126 -14.38 -39.52 -9.56
C VAL A 126 -15.34 -40.36 -8.72
N PHE A 127 -15.68 -39.93 -7.50
CA PHE A 127 -16.66 -40.63 -6.66
C PHE A 127 -18.05 -40.65 -7.32
N THR A 128 -18.50 -39.53 -7.90
CA THR A 128 -19.79 -39.45 -8.60
C THR A 128 -19.85 -40.43 -9.78
N ARG A 129 -18.76 -40.52 -10.56
CA ARG A 129 -18.65 -41.46 -11.68
C ARG A 129 -18.62 -42.92 -11.21
N LEU A 130 -17.91 -43.22 -10.13
CA LEU A 130 -17.90 -44.56 -9.51
C LEU A 130 -19.29 -44.96 -9.03
N THR A 131 -20.00 -44.06 -8.34
CA THR A 131 -21.37 -44.32 -7.89
C THR A 131 -22.32 -44.54 -9.07
N THR A 132 -22.21 -43.76 -10.14
CA THR A 132 -23.02 -43.95 -11.35
C THR A 132 -22.77 -45.32 -11.95
N LEU A 133 -21.50 -45.71 -12.11
CA LEU A 133 -21.12 -47.01 -12.66
C LEU A 133 -21.70 -48.17 -11.84
N ILE A 134 -21.52 -48.13 -10.51
CA ILE A 134 -22.04 -49.17 -9.60
C ILE A 134 -23.57 -49.27 -9.69
N THR A 135 -24.26 -48.13 -9.78
CA THR A 135 -25.73 -48.10 -9.86
C THR A 135 -26.21 -48.70 -11.18
N GLU A 136 -25.60 -48.31 -12.29
CA GLU A 136 -25.90 -48.86 -13.62
C GLU A 136 -25.60 -50.36 -13.71
N THR A 137 -24.57 -50.87 -13.02
CA THR A 137 -24.25 -52.31 -13.03
C THR A 137 -25.16 -53.15 -12.11
N GLN A 138 -25.98 -52.53 -11.26
CA GLN A 138 -26.94 -53.22 -10.37
C GLN A 138 -28.37 -53.27 -10.93
N GLU A 139 -28.67 -52.50 -11.98
CA GLU A 139 -29.97 -52.49 -12.66
C GLU A 139 -30.07 -53.48 -13.85
N ASP A 140 -28.96 -54.16 -14.19
CA ASP A 140 -28.88 -55.29 -15.15
C ASP A 140 -28.80 -56.66 -14.44
#